data_AF-A0A536LL53-F1
#
_entry.id   AF-A0A536LL53-F1
#
_cell.length_a   1.000
_cell.length_b   1.000
_cell.length_c   1.000
_cell.angle_alpha   90.00
_cell.angle_beta   90.00
_cell.angle_gamma   90.00
#
_symmetry.space_group_name_H-M   'P 1'
#
loop_
_entity.id
_entity.type
_entity.pdbx_description
1 polymer ?
#
loop_
_entity_poly.entity_id
_entity_poly.type
_entity_poly.pdbx_seq_one_letter_code
_entity_poly.pdbx_strand_id
1 'polypeptide(L)'
;MEPRIQYAKTSDGVSIAYSVSGQGRPLIAMPVPGFSHAELSWQMFSVILQPLAAKYRTVSYDSRGTGLSDRSAVDFSIEAMTRDLEAVVDRNGFDSFVLASWINAAPVAVTYAMANPERVSHLILCDAWAKFSDFAGSQAYKAGAPLLDADWVLFTETFAQVLWAYANPEFGRLFAGFMRVCCEPEAMRAVWKSWESYEVVEFLPRVSAPTLIVQNKNSRWFPIEVGRRIAAAIPDARLTLIDDITYAPVPNLIEEFIAETSAEESAKSSALPSGTAIIFFADIADSTALTERLGDAAFRAKARDLDATLRTVIRDHAGTPIEGKLLGDGVLSVFTSARQAIEAALACGRSGYDAGLPLHLGLHAGDVIREDNNVYGGAVNIASRIAGLSASGEVLVSETVRSLARTSAGVAFEDRGNQRLKGISDPVRVWAAMPIDASGVSELPRGQKPAYPDHLTAREVEVLRLIAAGRTNFEISRELVLSLRTVARHITNIYGKIGARSKVDAASYAMRHGLTPGH
;
A
#
# COMPACT_ATOMS: atom_id res chain seq x y z
N MET A 1 -28.62 -2.16 -1.16
CA MET A 1 -28.72 -1.45 -2.44
C MET A 1 -28.40 -2.45 -3.53
N GLU A 2 -29.22 -2.54 -4.57
CA GLU A 2 -28.94 -3.46 -5.69
C GLU A 2 -27.69 -3.00 -6.46
N PRO A 3 -26.82 -3.93 -6.89
CA PRO A 3 -25.55 -3.57 -7.51
C PRO A 3 -25.75 -3.10 -8.95
N ARG A 4 -25.07 -2.02 -9.33
CA ARG A 4 -25.17 -1.44 -10.68
C ARG A 4 -24.32 -2.23 -11.68
N ILE A 5 -24.97 -2.77 -12.71
CA ILE A 5 -24.31 -3.55 -13.77
C ILE A 5 -23.50 -2.65 -14.71
N GLN A 6 -22.31 -3.11 -15.04
CA GLN A 6 -21.32 -2.49 -15.93
C GLN A 6 -20.74 -3.57 -16.85
N TYR A 7 -19.98 -3.13 -17.87
CA TYR A 7 -19.40 -4.03 -18.86
C TYR A 7 -17.91 -3.75 -19.06
N ALA A 8 -17.11 -4.82 -19.09
CA ALA A 8 -15.72 -4.83 -19.51
C ALA A 8 -15.62 -5.54 -20.87
N LYS A 9 -14.73 -5.07 -21.75
CA LYS A 9 -14.49 -5.67 -23.06
C LYS A 9 -13.16 -6.41 -23.00
N THR A 10 -13.14 -7.69 -23.32
CA THR A 10 -11.91 -8.49 -23.39
C THR A 10 -11.14 -8.21 -24.67
N SER A 11 -9.89 -8.65 -24.71
CA SER A 11 -9.02 -8.51 -25.89
C SER A 11 -9.50 -9.28 -27.13
N ASP A 12 -10.29 -10.35 -26.96
CA ASP A 12 -10.97 -11.07 -28.05
C ASP A 12 -12.38 -10.53 -28.36
N GLY A 13 -12.78 -9.42 -27.72
CA GLY A 13 -14.02 -8.72 -28.05
C GLY A 13 -15.28 -9.21 -27.34
N VAL A 14 -15.16 -10.09 -26.35
CA VAL A 14 -16.27 -10.54 -25.49
C VAL A 14 -16.64 -9.45 -24.50
N SER A 15 -17.94 -9.23 -24.31
CA SER A 15 -18.46 -8.27 -23.32
C SER A 15 -18.81 -9.00 -22.01
N ILE A 16 -18.12 -8.63 -20.94
CA ILE A 16 -18.24 -9.23 -19.61
C ILE A 16 -19.03 -8.30 -18.69
N ALA A 17 -20.20 -8.76 -18.25
CA ALA A 17 -21.02 -8.05 -17.28
C ALA A 17 -20.44 -8.20 -15.87
N TYR A 18 -20.34 -7.10 -15.14
CA TYR A 18 -19.89 -7.10 -13.77
C TYR A 18 -20.61 -6.05 -12.94
N SER A 19 -20.49 -6.17 -11.64
CA SER A 19 -20.97 -5.18 -10.69
C SER A 19 -19.92 -4.90 -9.62
N VAL A 20 -20.02 -3.72 -9.01
CA VAL A 20 -19.12 -3.28 -7.96
C VAL A 20 -19.96 -2.83 -6.77
N SER A 21 -19.66 -3.40 -5.61
CA SER A 21 -20.35 -3.15 -4.36
C SER A 21 -19.36 -2.85 -3.25
N GLY A 22 -19.72 -1.95 -2.34
CA GLY A 22 -18.85 -1.62 -1.20
C GLY A 22 -17.73 -0.63 -1.52
N GLN A 23 -16.84 -0.47 -0.55
CA GLN A 23 -15.70 0.45 -0.56
C GLN A 23 -14.51 -0.22 0.15
N GLY A 24 -13.30 0.33 0.00
CA GLY A 24 -12.10 -0.18 0.66
C GLY A 24 -11.23 -1.03 -0.25
N ARG A 25 -10.54 -2.01 0.33
CA ARG A 25 -9.58 -2.87 -0.41
C ARG A 25 -10.29 -3.59 -1.56
N PRO A 26 -9.74 -3.59 -2.79
CA PRO A 26 -10.31 -4.34 -3.90
C PRO A 26 -10.36 -5.85 -3.64
N LEU A 27 -11.51 -6.46 -3.92
CA LEU A 27 -11.70 -7.91 -3.87
C LEU A 27 -12.45 -8.35 -5.12
N ILE A 28 -11.91 -9.33 -5.85
CA ILE A 28 -12.60 -9.98 -6.96
C ILE A 28 -13.18 -11.29 -6.45
N ALA A 29 -14.51 -11.39 -6.43
CA ALA A 29 -15.23 -12.64 -6.22
C ALA A 29 -15.49 -13.28 -7.59
N MET A 30 -14.69 -14.29 -7.94
CA MET A 30 -14.77 -14.93 -9.24
C MET A 30 -16.10 -15.66 -9.44
N PRO A 31 -16.69 -15.60 -10.65
CA PRO A 31 -17.84 -16.41 -10.99
C PRO A 31 -17.46 -17.87 -11.03
N VAL A 32 -18.46 -18.70 -10.73
CA VAL A 32 -18.42 -20.14 -10.99
C VAL A 32 -18.96 -20.32 -12.41
N PRO A 33 -18.12 -20.64 -13.42
CA PRO A 33 -18.60 -20.76 -14.80
C PRO A 33 -19.76 -21.76 -14.90
N GLY A 34 -20.80 -21.34 -15.61
CA GLY A 34 -22.10 -22.02 -15.70
C GLY A 34 -23.15 -21.52 -14.70
N PHE A 35 -22.77 -20.87 -13.59
CA PHE A 35 -23.67 -20.44 -12.51
C PHE A 35 -23.38 -19.01 -12.04
N SER A 36 -23.22 -18.08 -12.97
CA SER A 36 -23.04 -16.65 -12.68
C SER A 36 -24.08 -15.78 -13.35
N HIS A 37 -24.64 -14.84 -12.58
CA HIS A 37 -25.56 -13.83 -13.08
C HIS A 37 -25.45 -12.54 -12.25
N ALA A 38 -24.93 -11.45 -12.81
CA ALA A 38 -24.40 -10.32 -12.05
C ALA A 38 -25.46 -9.61 -11.19
N GLU A 39 -26.72 -9.63 -11.63
CA GLU A 39 -27.86 -9.13 -10.88
C GLU A 39 -28.38 -10.12 -9.82
N LEU A 40 -28.62 -11.38 -10.21
CA LEU A 40 -29.27 -12.39 -9.36
C LEU A 40 -28.31 -13.00 -8.33
N SER A 41 -27.01 -13.10 -8.64
CA SER A 41 -25.98 -13.62 -7.74
C SER A 41 -25.94 -12.86 -6.42
N TRP A 42 -26.25 -11.55 -6.42
CA TRP A 42 -26.29 -10.72 -5.21
C TRP A 42 -27.34 -11.20 -4.19
N GLN A 43 -28.48 -11.67 -4.67
CA GLN A 43 -29.54 -12.23 -3.82
C GLN A 43 -29.24 -13.70 -3.50
N MET A 44 -28.83 -14.47 -4.51
CA MET A 44 -28.57 -15.91 -4.39
C MET A 44 -27.43 -16.21 -3.40
N PHE A 45 -26.36 -15.44 -3.43
CA PHE A 45 -25.17 -15.61 -2.58
C PHE A 45 -25.06 -14.46 -1.58
N SER A 46 -26.19 -13.98 -1.07
CA SER A 46 -26.26 -12.82 -0.17
C SER A 46 -25.42 -13.00 1.10
N VAL A 47 -25.36 -14.22 1.65
CA VAL A 47 -24.56 -14.56 2.83
C VAL A 47 -23.05 -14.46 2.61
N ILE A 48 -22.59 -14.39 1.35
CA ILE A 48 -21.19 -14.22 0.99
C ILE A 48 -20.95 -12.79 0.49
N LEU A 49 -21.68 -12.38 -0.55
CA LEU A 49 -21.40 -11.15 -1.28
C LEU A 49 -21.73 -9.89 -0.48
N GLN A 50 -22.78 -9.90 0.35
CA GLN A 50 -23.16 -8.71 1.13
C GLN A 50 -22.18 -8.45 2.28
N PRO A 51 -21.76 -9.45 3.08
CA PRO A 51 -20.71 -9.26 4.08
C PRO A 51 -19.38 -8.82 3.46
N LEU A 52 -18.99 -9.39 2.31
CA LEU A 52 -17.78 -8.95 1.62
C LEU A 52 -17.89 -7.48 1.19
N ALA A 53 -18.99 -7.09 0.54
CA ALA A 53 -19.22 -5.69 0.14
C ALA A 53 -19.33 -4.71 1.32
N ALA A 54 -19.60 -5.18 2.53
CA ALA A 54 -19.58 -4.32 3.72
C ALA A 54 -18.15 -3.91 4.13
N LYS A 55 -17.14 -4.65 3.70
CA LYS A 55 -15.73 -4.50 4.11
C LYS A 55 -14.77 -4.18 2.96
N TYR A 56 -15.10 -4.65 1.77
CA TYR A 56 -14.26 -4.57 0.58
C TYR A 56 -14.98 -3.82 -0.53
N ARG A 57 -14.18 -3.30 -1.48
CA ARG A 57 -14.69 -2.92 -2.79
C ARG A 57 -14.78 -4.20 -3.62
N THR A 58 -15.89 -4.92 -3.46
CA THR A 58 -16.15 -6.23 -4.05
C THR A 58 -16.61 -6.09 -5.48
N VAL A 59 -15.93 -6.78 -6.39
CA VAL A 59 -16.36 -6.97 -7.78
C VAL A 59 -16.83 -8.40 -7.96
N SER A 60 -18.00 -8.55 -8.56
CA SER A 60 -18.55 -9.83 -9.00
C SER A 60 -18.92 -9.68 -10.47
N TYR A 61 -18.62 -10.68 -11.27
CA TYR A 61 -18.85 -10.65 -12.72
C TYR A 61 -19.42 -11.96 -13.21
N ASP A 62 -19.96 -11.95 -14.42
CA ASP A 62 -20.46 -13.13 -15.11
C ASP A 62 -19.39 -13.70 -16.01
N SER A 63 -19.18 -15.01 -15.96
CA SER A 63 -18.34 -15.68 -16.95
C SER A 63 -18.90 -15.41 -18.35
N ARG A 64 -18.03 -15.36 -19.37
CA ARG A 64 -18.45 -15.46 -20.77
C ARG A 64 -19.47 -16.60 -20.96
N GLY A 65 -20.44 -16.43 -21.85
CA GLY A 65 -21.48 -17.44 -22.09
C GLY A 65 -22.54 -17.56 -20.99
N THR A 66 -22.50 -16.72 -19.94
CA THR A 66 -23.43 -16.81 -18.80
C THR A 66 -23.99 -15.44 -18.39
N GLY A 67 -25.10 -15.46 -17.66
CA GLY A 67 -25.67 -14.30 -17.00
C GLY A 67 -26.01 -13.17 -17.96
N LEU A 68 -25.49 -11.99 -17.68
CA LEU A 68 -25.62 -10.78 -18.50
C LEU A 68 -24.40 -10.51 -19.38
N SER A 69 -23.35 -11.36 -19.31
CA SER A 69 -22.23 -11.36 -20.25
C SER A 69 -22.68 -11.84 -21.63
N ASP A 70 -21.81 -11.70 -22.63
CA ASP A 70 -22.07 -12.20 -23.99
C ASP A 70 -22.35 -13.72 -23.96
N ARG A 71 -23.60 -14.08 -24.23
CA ARG A 71 -24.11 -15.46 -24.20
C ARG A 71 -23.58 -16.33 -25.34
N SER A 72 -23.05 -15.73 -26.41
CA SER A 72 -22.53 -16.47 -27.56
C SER A 72 -21.09 -16.98 -27.35
N ALA A 73 -20.36 -16.40 -26.39
CA ALA A 73 -18.98 -16.75 -26.10
C ALA A 73 -18.87 -17.97 -25.17
N VAL A 74 -18.88 -19.17 -25.75
CA VAL A 74 -18.89 -20.46 -25.01
C VAL A 74 -17.52 -21.14 -24.88
N ASP A 75 -16.43 -20.38 -25.03
CA ASP A 75 -15.07 -20.88 -24.78
C ASP A 75 -14.71 -20.76 -23.29
N PHE A 76 -14.84 -21.85 -22.53
CA PHE A 76 -14.53 -21.88 -21.09
C PHE A 76 -13.14 -22.43 -20.80
N SER A 77 -12.14 -22.18 -21.66
CA SER A 77 -10.75 -22.51 -21.35
C SER A 77 -10.20 -21.62 -20.22
N ILE A 78 -9.13 -22.08 -19.56
CA ILE A 78 -8.44 -21.28 -18.53
C ILE A 78 -7.96 -19.94 -19.11
N GLU A 79 -7.43 -19.95 -20.33
CA GLU A 79 -6.95 -18.77 -21.03
C GLU A 79 -8.08 -17.78 -21.32
N ALA A 80 -9.24 -18.28 -21.75
CA ALA A 80 -10.43 -17.47 -22.01
C ALA A 80 -10.96 -16.82 -20.74
N MET A 81 -11.09 -17.59 -19.67
CA MET A 81 -11.54 -17.11 -18.36
C MET A 81 -10.54 -16.14 -17.72
N THR A 82 -9.24 -16.35 -17.92
CA THR A 82 -8.18 -15.43 -17.47
C THR A 82 -8.29 -14.09 -18.19
N ARG A 83 -8.60 -14.08 -19.49
CA ARG A 83 -8.86 -12.84 -20.24
C ARG A 83 -10.10 -12.09 -19.74
N ASP A 84 -11.13 -12.80 -19.26
CA ASP A 84 -12.31 -12.16 -18.64
C ASP A 84 -11.93 -11.46 -17.35
N LEU A 85 -11.19 -12.16 -16.47
CA LEU A 85 -10.71 -11.61 -15.21
C LEU A 85 -9.85 -10.38 -15.44
N GLU A 86 -8.87 -10.44 -16.36
CA GLU A 86 -7.99 -9.32 -16.68
C GLU A 86 -8.79 -8.10 -17.14
N ALA A 87 -9.77 -8.29 -18.04
CA ALA A 87 -10.60 -7.20 -18.55
C ALA A 87 -11.41 -6.51 -17.45
N VAL A 88 -11.95 -7.29 -16.49
CA VAL A 88 -12.71 -6.76 -15.35
C VAL A 88 -11.77 -6.02 -14.38
N VAL A 89 -10.60 -6.57 -14.09
CA VAL A 89 -9.58 -5.95 -13.22
C VAL A 89 -9.11 -4.61 -13.79
N ASP A 90 -8.68 -4.60 -15.05
CA ASP A 90 -8.16 -3.40 -15.72
C ASP A 90 -9.22 -2.31 -15.84
N ARG A 91 -10.47 -2.68 -16.14
CA ARG A 91 -11.58 -1.73 -16.21
C ARG A 91 -11.82 -1.01 -14.88
N ASN A 92 -11.51 -1.64 -13.76
CA ASN A 92 -11.66 -1.06 -12.43
C ASN A 92 -10.39 -0.36 -11.91
N GLY A 93 -9.27 -0.47 -12.62
CA GLY A 93 -8.00 0.19 -12.29
C GLY A 93 -7.38 -0.35 -11.00
N PHE A 94 -7.44 -1.66 -10.78
CA PHE A 94 -6.84 -2.29 -9.60
C PHE A 94 -5.41 -2.73 -9.87
N ASP A 95 -4.45 -2.10 -9.19
CA ASP A 95 -3.05 -2.53 -9.24
C ASP A 95 -2.79 -3.78 -8.40
N SER A 96 -3.53 -3.95 -7.30
CA SER A 96 -3.47 -5.12 -6.43
C SER A 96 -4.83 -5.39 -5.75
N PHE A 97 -5.20 -6.66 -5.59
CA PHE A 97 -6.51 -7.06 -5.07
C PHE A 97 -6.49 -8.42 -4.38
N VAL A 98 -7.54 -8.72 -3.62
CA VAL A 98 -7.82 -10.07 -3.10
C VAL A 98 -8.56 -10.86 -4.17
N LEU A 99 -8.10 -12.06 -4.51
CA LEU A 99 -8.75 -12.93 -5.49
C LEU A 99 -9.42 -14.10 -4.78
N ALA A 100 -10.75 -14.14 -4.77
CA ALA A 100 -11.53 -15.21 -4.15
C ALA A 100 -12.25 -16.04 -5.20
N SER A 101 -12.15 -17.36 -5.10
CA SER A 101 -12.73 -18.31 -6.05
C SER A 101 -13.43 -19.46 -5.35
N TRP A 102 -14.41 -20.04 -6.06
CA TRP A 102 -15.16 -21.20 -5.61
C TRP A 102 -15.11 -22.31 -6.65
N ILE A 103 -14.94 -23.53 -6.17
CA ILE A 103 -15.15 -24.76 -6.94
C ILE A 103 -14.30 -24.77 -8.23
N ASN A 104 -14.93 -24.69 -9.40
CA ASN A 104 -14.29 -24.79 -10.73
C ASN A 104 -13.69 -23.45 -11.22
N ALA A 105 -13.88 -22.36 -10.49
CA ALA A 105 -13.14 -21.12 -10.71
C ALA A 105 -11.68 -21.22 -10.19
N ALA A 106 -11.40 -22.15 -9.28
CA ALA A 106 -10.11 -22.24 -8.60
C ALA A 106 -8.92 -22.50 -9.54
N PRO A 107 -8.98 -23.40 -10.55
CA PRO A 107 -7.87 -23.53 -11.51
C PRO A 107 -7.53 -22.25 -12.28
N VAL A 108 -8.55 -21.45 -12.61
CA VAL A 108 -8.35 -20.14 -13.26
C VAL A 108 -7.69 -19.17 -12.27
N ALA A 109 -8.16 -19.13 -11.02
CA ALA A 109 -7.60 -18.27 -9.97
C ALA A 109 -6.12 -18.59 -9.70
N VAL A 110 -5.76 -19.87 -9.60
CA VAL A 110 -4.38 -20.35 -9.42
C VAL A 110 -3.52 -19.94 -10.60
N THR A 111 -4.00 -20.13 -11.83
CA THR A 111 -3.26 -19.75 -13.04
C THR A 111 -3.00 -18.24 -13.07
N TYR A 112 -4.02 -17.44 -12.76
CA TYR A 112 -3.90 -15.99 -12.72
C TYR A 112 -2.92 -15.52 -11.63
N ALA A 113 -3.03 -16.07 -10.41
CA ALA A 113 -2.18 -15.69 -9.29
C ALA A 113 -0.71 -16.08 -9.50
N MET A 114 -0.45 -17.22 -10.15
CA MET A 114 0.91 -17.63 -10.53
C MET A 114 1.51 -16.71 -11.60
N ALA A 115 0.70 -16.28 -12.58
CA ALA A 115 1.15 -15.43 -13.67
C ALA A 115 1.32 -13.95 -13.28
N ASN A 116 0.55 -13.46 -12.29
CA ASN A 116 0.50 -12.05 -11.90
C ASN A 116 0.71 -11.89 -10.37
N PRO A 117 1.86 -12.32 -9.82
CA PRO A 117 2.11 -12.37 -8.38
C PRO A 117 2.05 -10.99 -7.70
N GLU A 118 2.34 -9.91 -8.43
CA GLU A 118 2.26 -8.53 -7.93
C GLU A 118 0.83 -7.98 -7.84
N ARG A 119 -0.10 -8.53 -8.65
CA ARG A 119 -1.51 -8.09 -8.68
C ARG A 119 -2.37 -8.82 -7.65
N VAL A 120 -2.02 -10.04 -7.27
CA VAL A 120 -2.80 -10.82 -6.30
C VAL A 120 -2.20 -10.67 -4.91
N SER A 121 -2.80 -9.80 -4.10
CA SER A 121 -2.37 -9.59 -2.70
C SER A 121 -2.63 -10.81 -1.82
N HIS A 122 -3.77 -11.50 -2.02
CA HIS A 122 -4.19 -12.68 -1.28
C HIS A 122 -5.03 -13.56 -2.20
N LEU A 123 -4.83 -14.88 -2.12
CA LEU A 123 -5.59 -15.87 -2.89
C LEU A 123 -6.49 -16.69 -1.95
N ILE A 124 -7.80 -16.72 -2.24
CA ILE A 124 -8.78 -17.49 -1.47
C ILE A 124 -9.38 -18.58 -2.36
N LEU A 125 -9.24 -19.83 -1.95
CA LEU A 125 -9.66 -21.02 -2.70
C LEU A 125 -10.71 -21.80 -1.90
N CYS A 126 -11.99 -21.71 -2.27
CA CYS A 126 -13.08 -22.41 -1.59
C CYS A 126 -13.48 -23.68 -2.36
N ASP A 127 -13.40 -24.85 -1.71
CA ASP A 127 -13.66 -26.17 -2.32
C ASP A 127 -12.96 -26.38 -3.66
N ALA A 128 -11.70 -25.96 -3.72
CA ALA A 128 -10.87 -25.99 -4.92
C ALA A 128 -10.43 -27.41 -5.30
N TRP A 129 -10.14 -27.57 -6.58
CA TRP A 129 -9.47 -28.74 -7.17
C TRP A 129 -8.40 -28.25 -8.15
N ALA A 130 -7.37 -29.06 -8.39
CA ALA A 130 -6.21 -28.65 -9.19
C ALA A 130 -6.13 -29.36 -10.54
N LYS A 131 -6.77 -30.52 -10.67
CA LYS A 131 -6.90 -31.24 -11.94
C LYS A 131 -8.19 -32.04 -12.01
N PHE A 132 -8.66 -32.30 -13.21
CA PHE A 132 -9.92 -33.02 -13.45
C PHE A 132 -10.05 -34.33 -12.64
N SER A 133 -8.97 -35.12 -12.57
CA SER A 133 -8.98 -36.40 -11.85
C SER A 133 -9.25 -36.29 -10.34
N ASP A 134 -9.15 -35.10 -9.75
CA ASP A 134 -9.42 -34.89 -8.32
C ASP A 134 -10.89 -35.17 -7.95
N PHE A 135 -11.83 -34.97 -8.88
CA PHE A 135 -13.27 -35.19 -8.64
C PHE A 135 -13.97 -36.04 -9.71
N ALA A 136 -13.34 -36.29 -10.87
CA ALA A 136 -13.92 -37.07 -11.98
C ALA A 136 -14.32 -38.51 -11.58
N GLY A 137 -13.69 -39.06 -10.52
CA GLY A 137 -14.04 -40.38 -9.99
C GLY A 137 -15.39 -40.44 -9.25
N SER A 138 -15.94 -39.30 -8.85
CA SER A 138 -17.16 -39.20 -8.05
C SER A 138 -18.39 -39.71 -8.80
N GLN A 139 -19.35 -40.29 -8.06
CA GLN A 139 -20.63 -40.72 -8.63
C GLN A 139 -21.45 -39.52 -9.14
N ALA A 140 -21.32 -38.38 -8.48
CA ALA A 140 -21.97 -37.13 -8.86
C ALA A 140 -21.57 -36.69 -10.28
N TYR A 141 -20.26 -36.68 -10.58
CA TYR A 141 -19.77 -36.34 -11.91
C TYR A 141 -20.21 -37.36 -12.97
N LYS A 142 -20.06 -38.66 -12.69
CA LYS A 142 -20.44 -39.74 -13.63
C LYS A 142 -21.92 -39.75 -13.99
N ALA A 143 -22.79 -39.40 -13.06
CA ALA A 143 -24.23 -39.29 -13.31
C ALA A 143 -24.61 -37.99 -14.04
N GLY A 144 -23.82 -36.92 -13.89
CA GLY A 144 -24.12 -35.60 -14.40
C GLY A 144 -24.13 -35.50 -15.93
N ALA A 145 -23.09 -35.99 -16.61
CA ALA A 145 -22.99 -35.83 -18.07
C ALA A 145 -24.15 -36.49 -18.85
N PRO A 146 -24.54 -37.76 -18.58
CA PRO A 146 -25.70 -38.36 -19.24
C PRO A 146 -27.01 -37.61 -18.99
N LEU A 147 -27.19 -37.03 -17.79
CA LEU A 147 -28.37 -36.22 -17.48
C LEU A 147 -28.37 -34.91 -18.24
N LEU A 148 -27.21 -34.24 -18.36
CA LEU A 148 -27.06 -32.99 -19.10
C LEU A 148 -27.40 -33.15 -20.58
N ASP A 149 -27.06 -34.30 -21.16
CA ASP A 149 -27.38 -34.62 -22.55
C ASP A 149 -28.84 -35.04 -22.73
N ALA A 150 -29.44 -35.67 -21.71
CA ALA A 150 -30.80 -36.19 -21.79
C ALA A 150 -31.87 -35.11 -21.54
N ASP A 151 -31.76 -34.34 -20.45
CA ASP A 151 -32.78 -33.36 -20.06
C ASP A 151 -32.20 -32.25 -19.16
N TRP A 152 -32.37 -31.00 -19.59
CA TRP A 152 -31.81 -29.83 -18.90
C TRP A 152 -32.43 -29.59 -17.51
N VAL A 153 -33.73 -29.82 -17.37
CA VAL A 153 -34.42 -29.60 -16.09
C VAL A 153 -34.00 -30.68 -15.10
N LEU A 154 -34.02 -31.94 -15.51
CA LEU A 154 -33.62 -33.06 -14.66
C LEU A 154 -32.15 -32.94 -14.25
N PHE A 155 -31.28 -32.51 -15.16
CA PHE A 155 -29.89 -32.23 -14.84
C PHE A 155 -29.76 -31.13 -13.77
N THR A 156 -30.38 -29.96 -13.98
CA THR A 156 -30.25 -28.83 -13.05
C THR A 156 -30.84 -29.13 -11.67
N GLU A 157 -31.99 -29.82 -11.61
CA GLU A 157 -32.57 -30.30 -10.36
C GLU A 157 -31.61 -31.29 -9.67
N THR A 158 -31.12 -32.31 -10.37
CA THR A 158 -30.24 -33.33 -9.77
C THR A 158 -28.91 -32.73 -9.31
N PHE A 159 -28.28 -31.90 -10.14
CA PHE A 159 -27.00 -31.27 -9.84
C PHE A 159 -27.10 -30.37 -8.61
N ALA A 160 -28.13 -29.50 -8.57
CA ALA A 160 -28.36 -28.63 -7.41
C ALA A 160 -28.68 -29.44 -6.14
N GLN A 161 -29.37 -30.57 -6.27
CA GLN A 161 -29.68 -31.43 -5.13
C GLN A 161 -28.43 -32.08 -4.54
N VAL A 162 -27.54 -32.61 -5.40
CA VAL A 162 -26.28 -33.24 -4.96
C VAL A 162 -25.31 -32.20 -4.40
N LEU A 163 -25.27 -30.99 -4.97
CA LEU A 163 -24.38 -29.93 -4.54
C LEU A 163 -24.83 -29.28 -3.22
N TRP A 164 -26.14 -28.99 -3.06
CA TRP A 164 -26.64 -28.17 -1.95
C TRP A 164 -27.73 -28.81 -1.08
N ALA A 165 -28.62 -29.60 -1.67
CA ALA A 165 -29.94 -29.85 -1.06
C ALA A 165 -29.96 -30.83 0.11
N TYR A 166 -29.01 -31.77 0.21
CA TYR A 166 -28.99 -32.69 1.36
C TYR A 166 -28.80 -31.98 2.70
N ALA A 167 -28.21 -30.78 2.68
CA ALA A 167 -28.11 -29.89 3.84
C ALA A 167 -29.17 -28.77 3.81
N ASN A 168 -29.55 -28.27 2.63
CA ASN A 168 -30.56 -27.22 2.48
C ASN A 168 -31.46 -27.40 1.25
N PRO A 169 -32.58 -28.15 1.38
CA PRO A 169 -33.45 -28.48 0.25
C PRO A 169 -34.08 -27.28 -0.46
N GLU A 170 -34.36 -26.21 0.27
CA GLU A 170 -34.92 -24.98 -0.29
C GLU A 170 -33.90 -24.26 -1.17
N PHE A 171 -32.68 -24.08 -0.66
CA PHE A 171 -31.59 -23.48 -1.43
C PHE A 171 -31.26 -24.29 -2.69
N GLY A 172 -31.28 -25.63 -2.59
CA GLY A 172 -31.10 -26.50 -3.76
C GLY A 172 -32.14 -26.25 -4.86
N ARG A 173 -33.42 -26.10 -4.51
CA ARG A 173 -34.48 -25.77 -5.48
C ARG A 173 -34.28 -24.39 -6.12
N LEU A 174 -33.96 -23.38 -5.30
CA LEU A 174 -33.67 -22.03 -5.80
C LEU A 174 -32.44 -22.04 -6.73
N PHE A 175 -31.41 -22.80 -6.38
CA PHE A 175 -30.21 -22.95 -7.19
C PHE A 175 -30.48 -23.62 -8.53
N ALA A 176 -31.30 -24.67 -8.59
CA ALA A 176 -31.70 -25.29 -9.87
C ALA A 176 -32.43 -24.29 -10.80
N GLY A 177 -33.29 -23.44 -10.23
CA GLY A 177 -33.91 -22.33 -10.97
C GLY A 177 -32.86 -21.32 -11.46
N PHE A 178 -31.95 -20.91 -10.57
CA PHE A 178 -30.87 -19.98 -10.88
C PHE A 178 -29.95 -20.47 -12.00
N MET A 179 -29.54 -21.75 -11.99
CA MET A 179 -28.73 -22.36 -13.06
C MET A 179 -29.38 -22.19 -14.45
N ARG A 180 -30.70 -22.44 -14.52
CA ARG A 180 -31.46 -22.33 -15.79
C ARG A 180 -31.55 -20.90 -16.30
N VAL A 181 -31.47 -19.89 -15.42
CA VAL A 181 -31.41 -18.48 -15.82
C VAL A 181 -29.97 -18.07 -16.18
N CYS A 182 -28.96 -18.67 -15.54
CA CYS A 182 -27.54 -18.34 -15.77
C CYS A 182 -27.06 -18.71 -17.17
N CYS A 183 -27.44 -19.87 -17.71
CA CYS A 183 -26.90 -20.32 -18.98
C CYS A 183 -27.87 -21.23 -19.75
N GLU A 184 -27.63 -21.33 -21.06
CA GLU A 184 -28.29 -22.31 -21.91
C GLU A 184 -27.64 -23.70 -21.77
N PRO A 185 -28.35 -24.80 -22.11
CA PRO A 185 -27.81 -26.16 -22.00
C PRO A 185 -26.51 -26.37 -22.79
N GLU A 186 -26.37 -25.70 -23.94
CA GLU A 186 -25.16 -25.77 -24.77
C GLU A 186 -23.95 -25.14 -24.07
N ALA A 187 -24.13 -23.98 -23.44
CA ALA A 187 -23.08 -23.35 -22.66
C ALA A 187 -22.69 -24.23 -21.46
N MET A 188 -23.65 -24.85 -20.78
CA MET A 188 -23.34 -25.79 -19.69
C MET A 188 -22.58 -27.03 -20.17
N ARG A 189 -22.90 -27.58 -21.35
CA ARG A 189 -22.10 -28.66 -21.95
C ARG A 189 -20.66 -28.22 -22.24
N ALA A 190 -20.47 -27.00 -22.72
CA ALA A 190 -19.13 -26.45 -22.95
C ALA A 190 -18.36 -26.26 -21.63
N VAL A 191 -19.00 -25.74 -20.57
CA VAL A 191 -18.43 -25.66 -19.21
C VAL A 191 -18.03 -27.05 -18.72
N TRP A 192 -18.94 -28.01 -18.79
CA TRP A 192 -18.73 -29.36 -18.27
C TRP A 192 -17.55 -30.05 -18.95
N LYS A 193 -17.45 -29.90 -20.27
CA LYS A 193 -16.35 -30.43 -21.09
C LYS A 193 -15.03 -29.72 -20.80
N SER A 194 -15.03 -28.41 -20.52
CA SER A 194 -13.78 -27.68 -20.30
C SER A 194 -13.02 -28.17 -19.07
N TRP A 195 -13.73 -28.69 -18.05
CA TRP A 195 -13.11 -29.22 -16.84
C TRP A 195 -12.13 -30.36 -17.12
N GLU A 196 -12.35 -31.15 -18.18
CA GLU A 196 -11.45 -32.25 -18.57
C GLU A 196 -10.04 -31.76 -18.93
N SER A 197 -9.95 -30.51 -19.41
CA SER A 197 -8.68 -29.88 -19.81
C SER A 197 -7.97 -29.10 -18.69
N TYR A 198 -8.62 -28.93 -17.53
CA TYR A 198 -8.07 -28.14 -16.45
C TYR A 198 -7.03 -28.95 -15.67
N GLU A 199 -5.77 -28.49 -15.71
CA GLU A 199 -4.66 -29.04 -14.92
C GLU A 199 -3.68 -27.93 -14.54
N VAL A 200 -3.59 -27.65 -13.22
CA VAL A 200 -2.77 -26.57 -12.67
C VAL A 200 -1.86 -27.02 -11.53
N VAL A 201 -1.67 -28.34 -11.38
CA VAL A 201 -0.87 -28.92 -10.28
C VAL A 201 0.57 -28.36 -10.26
N GLU A 202 1.18 -28.18 -11.44
CA GLU A 202 2.52 -27.62 -11.58
C GLU A 202 2.60 -26.12 -11.24
N PHE A 203 1.46 -25.43 -11.17
CA PHE A 203 1.40 -24.00 -10.87
C PHE A 203 1.33 -23.75 -9.36
N LEU A 204 0.79 -24.70 -8.58
CA LEU A 204 0.62 -24.56 -7.13
C LEU A 204 1.91 -24.15 -6.40
N PRO A 205 3.09 -24.78 -6.64
CA PRO A 205 4.32 -24.41 -5.94
C PRO A 205 4.88 -23.04 -6.32
N ARG A 206 4.35 -22.43 -7.38
CA ARG A 206 4.80 -21.14 -7.93
C ARG A 206 3.90 -19.97 -7.53
N VAL A 207 2.79 -20.23 -6.83
CA VAL A 207 1.94 -19.18 -6.27
C VAL A 207 2.66 -18.54 -5.09
N SER A 208 2.95 -17.24 -5.18
CA SER A 208 3.60 -16.47 -4.11
C SER A 208 2.64 -15.71 -3.21
N ALA A 209 1.38 -15.54 -3.64
CA ALA A 209 0.37 -14.83 -2.86
C ALA A 209 0.03 -15.64 -1.59
N PRO A 210 -0.07 -14.99 -0.41
CA PRO A 210 -0.63 -15.61 0.78
C PRO A 210 -1.98 -16.26 0.46
N THR A 211 -2.07 -17.58 0.70
CA THR A 211 -3.20 -18.38 0.24
C THR A 211 -3.98 -18.99 1.40
N LEU A 212 -5.29 -18.74 1.41
CA LEU A 212 -6.25 -19.44 2.27
C LEU A 212 -7.05 -20.44 1.45
N ILE A 213 -7.06 -21.69 1.91
CA ILE A 213 -7.88 -22.77 1.36
C ILE A 213 -8.99 -23.05 2.35
N VAL A 214 -10.23 -22.91 1.90
CA VAL A 214 -11.41 -23.23 2.70
C VAL A 214 -12.05 -24.48 2.11
N GLN A 215 -12.10 -25.55 2.89
CA GLN A 215 -12.65 -26.83 2.45
C GLN A 215 -13.89 -27.17 3.28
N ASN A 216 -15.00 -27.42 2.60
CA ASN A 216 -16.20 -27.94 3.23
C ASN A 216 -16.06 -29.44 3.46
N LYS A 217 -16.08 -29.86 4.73
CA LYS A 217 -15.94 -31.25 5.15
C LYS A 217 -17.14 -32.14 4.77
N ASN A 218 -18.27 -31.52 4.45
CA ASN A 218 -19.51 -32.16 4.03
C ASN A 218 -19.69 -32.17 2.49
N SER A 219 -18.73 -31.63 1.73
CA SER A 219 -18.81 -31.61 0.28
C SER A 219 -18.90 -33.03 -0.29
N ARG A 220 -19.91 -33.27 -1.12
CA ARG A 220 -20.10 -34.55 -1.84
C ARG A 220 -19.31 -34.62 -3.15
N TRP A 221 -18.82 -33.47 -3.61
CA TRP A 221 -18.06 -33.33 -4.85
C TRP A 221 -16.56 -33.35 -4.62
N PHE A 222 -16.11 -32.70 -3.54
CA PHE A 222 -14.69 -32.44 -3.30
C PHE A 222 -14.28 -33.06 -1.96
N PRO A 223 -13.60 -34.23 -1.98
CA PRO A 223 -13.06 -34.83 -0.76
C PRO A 223 -12.05 -33.90 -0.08
N ILE A 224 -11.97 -33.96 1.25
CA ILE A 224 -11.06 -33.12 2.06
C ILE A 224 -9.59 -33.33 1.65
N GLU A 225 -9.25 -34.52 1.16
CA GLU A 225 -7.93 -34.87 0.67
C GLU A 225 -7.50 -34.00 -0.51
N VAL A 226 -8.43 -33.50 -1.32
CA VAL A 226 -8.13 -32.57 -2.43
C VAL A 226 -7.61 -31.24 -1.86
N GLY A 227 -8.37 -30.61 -0.97
CA GLY A 227 -7.96 -29.37 -0.30
C GLY A 227 -6.63 -29.51 0.46
N ARG A 228 -6.40 -30.66 1.13
CA ARG A 228 -5.12 -30.97 1.78
C ARG A 228 -3.95 -31.04 0.81
N ARG A 229 -4.13 -31.67 -0.35
CA ARG A 229 -3.07 -31.74 -1.38
C ARG A 229 -2.73 -30.36 -1.93
N ILE A 230 -3.75 -29.53 -2.18
CA ILE A 230 -3.54 -28.15 -2.64
C ILE A 230 -2.79 -27.34 -1.57
N ALA A 231 -3.19 -27.45 -0.30
CA ALA A 231 -2.55 -26.76 0.81
C ALA A 231 -1.09 -27.18 1.01
N ALA A 232 -0.78 -28.46 0.82
CA ALA A 232 0.58 -28.97 0.90
C ALA A 232 1.46 -28.53 -0.30
N ALA A 233 0.85 -28.18 -1.43
CA ALA A 233 1.56 -27.82 -2.65
C ALA A 233 1.83 -26.32 -2.80
N ILE A 234 1.00 -25.46 -2.18
CA ILE A 234 1.18 -24.00 -2.20
C ILE A 234 2.03 -23.58 -0.98
N PRO A 235 3.13 -22.82 -1.16
CA PRO A 235 3.96 -22.33 -0.05
C PRO A 235 3.14 -21.53 0.99
N ASP A 236 3.35 -21.84 2.26
CA ASP A 236 2.74 -21.15 3.42
C ASP A 236 1.19 -21.07 3.40
N ALA A 237 0.53 -21.93 2.62
CA ALA A 237 -0.93 -21.93 2.53
C ALA A 237 -1.59 -22.42 3.83
N ARG A 238 -2.71 -21.79 4.19
CA ARG A 238 -3.52 -22.18 5.36
C ARG A 238 -4.75 -22.94 4.90
N LEU A 239 -5.04 -24.07 5.55
CA LEU A 239 -6.25 -24.84 5.30
C LEU A 239 -7.22 -24.68 6.48
N THR A 240 -8.41 -24.19 6.19
CA THR A 240 -9.53 -24.13 7.14
C THR A 240 -10.65 -25.05 6.70
N LEU A 241 -11.18 -25.84 7.63
CA LEU A 241 -12.33 -26.72 7.38
C LEU A 241 -13.60 -26.04 7.87
N ILE A 242 -14.65 -26.06 7.04
CA ILE A 242 -16.00 -25.64 7.41
C ILE A 242 -16.98 -26.81 7.22
N ASP A 243 -18.17 -26.71 7.80
CA ASP A 243 -19.29 -27.64 7.59
C ASP A 243 -20.55 -26.98 7.03
N ASP A 244 -20.51 -25.67 6.82
CA ASP A 244 -21.59 -24.89 6.23
C ASP A 244 -21.51 -24.87 4.71
N ILE A 245 -22.46 -25.56 4.06
CA ILE A 245 -22.53 -25.64 2.60
C ILE A 245 -22.85 -24.29 1.93
N THR A 246 -23.34 -23.30 2.68
CA THR A 246 -23.64 -21.97 2.14
C THR A 246 -22.41 -21.05 2.10
N TYR A 247 -21.28 -21.49 2.67
CA TYR A 247 -20.06 -20.70 2.85
C TYR A 247 -20.23 -19.41 3.67
N ALA A 248 -21.28 -19.30 4.49
CA ALA A 248 -21.51 -18.14 5.35
C ALA A 248 -20.30 -17.76 6.25
N PRO A 249 -19.44 -18.68 6.72
CA PRO A 249 -18.24 -18.31 7.47
C PRO A 249 -17.12 -17.66 6.64
N VAL A 250 -17.10 -17.85 5.30
CA VAL A 250 -15.98 -17.46 4.43
C VAL A 250 -15.62 -15.98 4.52
N PRO A 251 -16.56 -15.01 4.49
CA PRO A 251 -16.21 -13.59 4.59
C PRO A 251 -15.41 -13.24 5.85
N ASN A 252 -15.74 -13.84 7.00
CA ASN A 252 -15.01 -13.61 8.25
C ASN A 252 -13.63 -14.28 8.20
N LEU A 253 -13.54 -15.51 7.68
CA LEU A 253 -12.26 -16.21 7.52
C LEU A 253 -11.29 -15.44 6.62
N ILE A 254 -11.80 -14.77 5.57
CA ILE A 254 -10.98 -13.90 4.72
C ILE A 254 -10.46 -12.69 5.52
N GLU A 255 -11.31 -12.04 6.32
CA GLU A 255 -10.91 -10.90 7.16
C GLU A 255 -9.85 -11.30 8.19
N GLU A 256 -10.05 -12.42 8.88
CA GLU A 256 -9.09 -12.98 9.86
C GLU A 256 -7.76 -13.31 9.19
N PHE A 257 -7.78 -14.04 8.08
CA PHE A 257 -6.57 -14.43 7.36
C PHE A 257 -5.76 -13.22 6.87
N ILE A 258 -6.43 -12.21 6.31
CA ILE A 258 -5.79 -10.98 5.85
C ILE A 258 -5.18 -10.21 7.03
N ALA A 259 -5.87 -10.15 8.17
CA ALA A 259 -5.36 -9.46 9.35
C ALA A 259 -4.10 -10.16 9.91
N GLU A 260 -4.13 -11.50 10.00
CA GLU A 260 -3.00 -12.30 10.48
C GLU A 260 -1.77 -12.18 9.57
N THR A 261 -1.96 -12.32 8.26
CA THR A 261 -0.87 -12.19 7.27
C THR A 261 -0.29 -10.78 7.25
N SER A 262 -1.13 -9.74 7.32
CA SER A 262 -0.66 -8.35 7.41
C SER A 262 0.13 -8.11 8.71
N ALA A 263 -0.27 -8.72 9.82
CA ALA A 263 0.46 -8.64 11.09
C ALA A 263 1.81 -9.37 11.03
N GLU A 264 1.86 -10.54 10.38
CA GLU A 264 3.09 -11.29 10.16
C GLU A 264 4.06 -10.57 9.22
N GLU A 265 3.57 -9.96 8.14
CA GLU A 265 4.37 -9.12 7.25
C GLU A 265 4.88 -7.89 7.98
N SER A 266 4.04 -7.24 8.78
CA SER A 266 4.46 -6.13 9.62
C SER A 266 5.50 -6.56 10.66
N ALA A 267 5.41 -7.78 11.22
CA ALA A 267 6.38 -8.32 12.16
C ALA A 267 7.70 -8.72 11.48
N LYS A 268 7.65 -9.26 10.25
CA LYS A 268 8.83 -9.58 9.43
C LYS A 268 9.52 -8.32 8.91
N SER A 269 8.76 -7.27 8.57
CA SER A 269 9.29 -5.97 8.15
C SER A 269 9.76 -5.10 9.33
N SER A 270 9.19 -5.31 10.53
CA SER A 270 9.66 -4.65 11.76
C SER A 270 10.79 -5.41 12.45
N ALA A 271 11.09 -6.64 12.03
CA ALA A 271 12.30 -7.32 12.41
C ALA A 271 13.47 -6.45 11.91
N LEU A 272 14.08 -5.72 12.85
CA LEU A 272 15.25 -4.90 12.60
C LEU A 272 16.34 -5.77 11.90
N PRO A 273 17.42 -5.24 11.33
CA PRO A 273 18.51 -6.04 10.78
C PRO A 273 19.45 -6.57 11.89
N SER A 274 19.92 -7.84 11.82
CA SER A 274 20.95 -8.40 12.75
C SER A 274 22.32 -8.39 12.10
N GLY A 275 23.33 -7.96 12.87
CA GLY A 275 24.67 -7.72 12.37
C GLY A 275 24.88 -6.25 12.05
N THR A 276 25.62 -5.98 10.96
CA THR A 276 25.97 -4.62 10.55
C THR A 276 24.73 -3.86 10.06
N ALA A 277 24.48 -2.68 10.63
CA ALA A 277 23.42 -1.77 10.23
C ALA A 277 23.95 -0.35 10.04
N ILE A 278 23.17 0.50 9.37
CA ILE A 278 23.37 1.95 9.35
C ILE A 278 22.45 2.56 10.39
N ILE A 279 23.03 3.20 11.40
CA ILE A 279 22.31 3.87 12.48
C ILE A 279 22.16 5.33 12.11
N PHE A 280 20.93 5.84 12.15
CA PHE A 280 20.59 7.24 11.91
C PHE A 280 19.96 7.86 13.17
N PHE A 281 20.52 8.99 13.60
CA PHE A 281 19.98 9.85 14.64
C PHE A 281 19.55 11.20 14.07
N ALA A 282 18.37 11.65 14.46
CA ALA A 282 17.88 13.01 14.29
C ALA A 282 17.47 13.56 15.65
N ASP A 283 17.91 14.77 16.00
CA ASP A 283 17.51 15.43 17.26
C ASP A 283 17.17 16.89 17.02
N ILE A 284 16.24 17.49 17.76
CA ILE A 284 15.86 18.90 17.57
C ILE A 284 16.98 19.79 18.11
N ALA A 285 17.55 20.62 17.23
CA ALA A 285 18.55 21.60 17.60
C ALA A 285 17.95 22.71 18.48
N ASP A 286 18.71 23.15 19.49
CA ASP A 286 18.33 24.23 20.41
C ASP A 286 16.94 24.07 21.06
N SER A 287 16.54 22.84 21.37
CA SER A 287 15.21 22.51 21.92
C SER A 287 14.86 23.31 23.19
N THR A 288 15.83 23.58 24.07
CA THR A 288 15.65 24.42 25.27
C THR A 288 15.25 25.85 24.91
N ALA A 289 15.99 26.50 23.99
CA ALA A 289 15.70 27.87 23.57
C ALA A 289 14.38 27.96 22.79
N LEU A 290 14.05 26.92 22.01
CA LEU A 290 12.76 26.80 21.34
C LEU A 290 11.60 26.64 22.33
N THR A 291 11.80 25.88 23.40
CA THR A 291 10.82 25.69 24.47
C THR A 291 10.57 27.00 25.21
N GLU A 292 11.62 27.74 25.59
CA GLU A 292 11.49 29.07 26.21
C GLU A 292 10.73 30.06 25.32
N ARG A 293 10.98 30.03 24.01
CA ARG A 293 10.36 30.97 23.05
C ARG A 293 8.92 30.62 22.69
N LEU A 294 8.59 29.34 22.57
CA LEU A 294 7.29 28.86 22.09
C LEU A 294 6.34 28.48 23.23
N GLY A 295 6.88 28.16 24.40
CA GLY A 295 6.18 27.54 25.52
C GLY A 295 6.00 26.02 25.34
N ASP A 296 6.00 25.29 26.46
CA ASP A 296 6.02 23.82 26.52
C ASP A 296 4.95 23.16 25.65
N ALA A 297 3.70 23.64 25.73
CA ALA A 297 2.58 23.01 25.01
C ALA A 297 2.69 23.16 23.49
N ALA A 298 3.13 24.34 23.02
CA ALA A 298 3.25 24.62 21.59
C ALA A 298 4.47 23.90 20.99
N PHE A 299 5.59 23.86 21.73
CA PHE A 299 6.77 23.09 21.34
C PHE A 299 6.44 21.59 21.24
N ARG A 300 5.80 21.00 22.27
CA ARG A 300 5.39 19.58 22.26
C ARG A 300 4.40 19.22 21.16
N ALA A 301 3.53 20.14 20.74
CA ALA A 301 2.63 19.90 19.60
C ALA A 301 3.45 19.81 18.30
N LYS A 302 4.30 20.81 18.04
CA LYS A 302 5.14 20.82 16.84
C LYS A 302 6.14 19.66 16.79
N ALA A 303 6.76 19.31 17.92
CA ALA A 303 7.70 18.21 18.01
C ALA A 303 7.02 16.86 17.68
N ARG A 304 5.76 16.67 18.11
CA ARG A 304 4.98 15.47 17.75
C ARG A 304 4.64 15.41 16.27
N ASP A 305 4.22 16.53 15.68
CA ASP A 305 3.93 16.59 14.24
C ASP A 305 5.19 16.32 13.41
N LEU A 306 6.34 16.84 13.86
CA LEU A 306 7.62 16.56 13.23
C LEU A 306 8.03 15.09 13.41
N ASP A 307 7.98 14.52 14.61
CA ASP A 307 8.29 13.10 14.86
C ASP A 307 7.47 12.17 13.93
N ALA A 308 6.16 12.41 13.81
CA ALA A 308 5.31 11.67 12.88
C ALA A 308 5.76 11.81 11.42
N THR A 309 6.18 13.01 11.01
CA THR A 309 6.71 13.29 9.67
C THR A 309 8.04 12.55 9.44
N LEU A 310 8.98 12.62 10.40
CA LEU A 310 10.27 11.95 10.31
C LEU A 310 10.12 10.44 10.22
N ARG A 311 9.22 9.83 11.01
CA ARG A 311 8.94 8.39 10.96
C ARG A 311 8.34 7.94 9.63
N THR A 312 7.55 8.79 8.98
CA THR A 312 7.05 8.53 7.62
C THR A 312 8.19 8.58 6.61
N VAL A 313 9.00 9.66 6.61
CA VAL A 313 10.17 9.79 5.72
C VAL A 313 11.15 8.62 5.87
N ILE A 314 11.42 8.19 7.10
CA ILE A 314 12.31 7.05 7.38
C ILE A 314 11.76 5.77 6.76
N ARG A 315 10.46 5.48 6.93
CA ARG A 315 9.81 4.29 6.37
C ARG A 315 9.75 4.33 4.84
N ASP A 316 9.47 5.49 4.26
CA ASP A 316 9.45 5.69 2.80
C ASP A 316 10.81 5.40 2.15
N HIS A 317 11.90 5.54 2.92
CA HIS A 317 13.27 5.20 2.52
C HIS A 317 13.72 3.83 3.05
N ALA A 318 12.79 2.92 3.36
CA ALA A 318 13.07 1.57 3.84
C ALA A 318 13.89 1.50 5.15
N GLY A 319 13.83 2.54 5.98
CA GLY A 319 14.38 2.55 7.32
C GLY A 319 13.35 2.08 8.36
N THR A 320 13.85 1.57 9.49
CA THR A 320 13.03 1.16 10.62
C THR A 320 13.25 2.11 11.80
N PRO A 321 12.26 2.96 12.14
CA PRO A 321 12.30 3.74 13.38
C PRO A 321 12.28 2.84 14.61
N ILE A 322 13.08 3.18 15.62
CA ILE A 322 13.15 2.43 16.88
C ILE A 322 12.09 2.96 17.85
N GLU A 323 11.22 2.06 18.30
CA GLU A 323 10.17 2.37 19.26
C GLU A 323 10.67 2.14 20.71
N GLY A 324 10.35 3.04 21.63
CA GLY A 324 10.52 2.78 23.08
C GLY A 324 11.73 3.40 23.78
N LYS A 325 12.56 4.20 23.11
CA LYS A 325 13.50 5.10 23.80
C LYS A 325 12.95 6.52 23.79
N LEU A 326 12.61 7.05 24.97
CA LEU A 326 12.41 8.49 25.18
C LEU A 326 13.75 9.18 24.93
N LEU A 327 14.07 9.47 23.67
CA LEU A 327 15.23 10.27 23.25
C LEU A 327 15.04 11.77 23.54
N GLY A 328 14.09 12.14 24.39
CA GLY A 328 13.59 13.50 24.45
C GLY A 328 12.83 13.79 23.16
N ASP A 329 13.39 14.67 22.32
CA ASP A 329 12.79 15.15 21.07
C ASP A 329 13.42 14.53 19.79
N GLY A 330 14.26 13.51 19.95
CA GLY A 330 14.99 12.87 18.85
C GLY A 330 14.42 11.54 18.35
N VAL A 331 14.75 11.19 17.10
CA VAL A 331 14.42 9.93 16.42
C VAL A 331 15.68 9.10 16.20
N LEU A 332 15.62 7.82 16.57
CA LEU A 332 16.61 6.80 16.23
C LEU A 332 16.00 5.83 15.22
N SER A 333 16.75 5.50 14.18
CA SER A 333 16.35 4.50 13.19
C SER A 333 17.55 3.71 12.67
N VAL A 334 17.25 2.56 12.06
CA VAL A 334 18.25 1.72 11.40
C VAL A 334 17.89 1.46 9.95
N PHE A 335 18.91 1.29 9.11
CA PHE A 335 18.79 0.95 7.69
C PHE A 335 19.76 -0.17 7.35
N THR A 336 19.42 -0.93 6.30
CA THR A 336 20.34 -1.91 5.68
C THR A 336 21.17 -1.31 4.55
N SER A 337 20.89 -0.07 4.14
CA SER A 337 21.53 0.62 3.01
C SER A 337 22.01 2.01 3.40
N ALA A 338 23.31 2.28 3.18
CA ALA A 338 23.90 3.61 3.43
C ALA A 338 23.30 4.69 2.52
N ARG A 339 22.97 4.35 1.27
CA ARG A 339 22.35 5.26 0.31
C ARG A 339 20.99 5.74 0.82
N GLN A 340 20.11 4.80 1.16
CA GLN A 340 18.76 5.11 1.64
C GLN A 340 18.80 5.89 2.97
N ALA A 341 19.73 5.55 3.86
CA ALA A 341 19.89 6.27 5.12
C ALA A 341 20.30 7.74 4.90
N ILE A 342 21.22 8.01 3.96
CA ILE A 342 21.62 9.37 3.60
C ILE A 342 20.46 10.15 2.96
N GLU A 343 19.75 9.54 2.02
CA GLU A 343 18.57 10.15 1.38
C GLU A 343 17.49 10.51 2.42
N ALA A 344 17.19 9.57 3.33
CA ALA A 344 16.27 9.80 4.44
C ALA A 344 16.73 10.94 5.35
N ALA A 345 18.02 10.97 5.71
CA ALA A 345 18.56 12.02 6.59
C ALA A 345 18.48 13.41 5.94
N LEU A 346 18.77 13.52 4.65
CA LEU A 346 18.63 14.77 3.89
C LEU A 346 17.16 15.22 3.82
N ALA A 347 16.23 14.30 3.58
CA ALA A 347 14.80 14.60 3.58
C ALA A 347 14.31 15.03 4.97
N CYS A 348 14.74 14.33 6.03
CA CYS A 348 14.45 14.70 7.42
C CYS A 348 14.96 16.09 7.77
N GLY A 349 16.18 16.46 7.34
CA GLY A 349 16.73 17.80 7.55
C GLY A 349 15.87 18.90 6.92
N ARG A 350 15.33 18.67 5.72
CA ARG A 350 14.38 19.59 5.06
C ARG A 350 13.07 19.69 5.85
N SER A 351 12.50 18.56 6.26
CA SER A 351 11.27 18.53 7.07
C SER A 351 11.41 19.31 8.39
N GLY A 352 12.55 19.18 9.07
CA GLY A 352 12.84 19.95 10.29
C GLY A 352 12.94 21.45 10.02
N TYR A 353 13.62 21.85 8.94
CA TYR A 353 13.70 23.24 8.52
C TYR A 353 12.30 23.84 8.24
N ASP A 354 11.48 23.15 7.46
CA ASP A 354 10.14 23.58 7.07
C ASP A 354 9.19 23.69 8.27
N ALA A 355 9.33 22.81 9.26
CA ALA A 355 8.59 22.87 10.52
C ALA A 355 9.04 24.02 11.45
N GLY A 356 10.20 24.63 11.16
CA GLY A 356 10.86 25.60 12.02
C GLY A 356 11.47 24.98 13.28
N LEU A 357 11.84 23.69 13.20
CA LEU A 357 12.44 22.86 14.23
C LEU A 357 13.67 22.16 13.61
N PRO A 358 14.77 22.89 13.39
CA PRO A 358 15.89 22.36 12.64
C PRO A 358 16.60 21.25 13.43
N LEU A 359 17.26 20.33 12.74
CA LEU A 359 17.69 19.05 13.31
C LEU A 359 19.21 18.88 13.33
N HIS A 360 19.73 18.23 14.35
CA HIS A 360 21.05 17.61 14.37
C HIS A 360 20.97 16.19 13.80
N LEU A 361 21.73 15.90 12.75
CA LEU A 361 21.59 14.66 11.97
C LEU A 361 22.93 13.93 11.87
N GLY A 362 22.94 12.65 12.23
CA GLY A 362 24.16 11.84 12.27
C GLY A 362 23.97 10.40 11.86
N LEU A 363 24.90 9.87 11.05
CA LEU A 363 24.91 8.49 10.60
C LEU A 363 26.23 7.77 10.89
N HIS A 364 26.12 6.51 11.29
CA HIS A 364 27.24 5.59 11.42
C HIS A 364 26.87 4.17 10.98
N ALA A 365 27.84 3.39 10.54
CA ALA A 365 27.66 1.99 10.18
C ALA A 365 28.46 1.10 11.12
N GLY A 366 27.83 0.08 11.68
CA GLY A 366 28.47 -0.90 12.55
C GLY A 366 27.51 -1.93 13.10
N ASP A 367 28.03 -2.87 13.88
CA ASP A 367 27.23 -3.93 14.48
C ASP A 367 26.37 -3.40 15.63
N VAL A 368 25.13 -3.89 15.68
CA VAL A 368 24.16 -3.56 16.71
C VAL A 368 23.73 -4.81 17.48
N ILE A 369 23.62 -4.67 18.80
CA ILE A 369 23.01 -5.66 19.69
C ILE A 369 21.52 -5.34 19.79
N ARG A 370 20.68 -6.36 19.65
CA ARG A 370 19.22 -6.22 19.70
C ARG A 370 18.70 -6.76 21.02
N GLU A 371 17.84 -5.99 21.65
CA GLU A 371 16.99 -6.46 22.73
C GLU A 371 15.59 -5.88 22.52
N ASP A 372 14.61 -6.77 22.39
CA ASP A 372 13.22 -6.44 22.08
C ASP A 372 13.08 -5.51 20.86
N ASN A 373 12.40 -4.36 21.02
CA ASN A 373 12.17 -3.35 19.99
C ASN A 373 13.27 -2.27 19.94
N ASN A 374 14.47 -2.53 20.50
CA ASN A 374 15.53 -1.54 20.63
C ASN A 374 16.89 -2.03 20.10
N VAL A 375 17.79 -1.07 19.85
CA VAL A 375 19.16 -1.32 19.40
C VAL A 375 20.17 -0.68 20.34
N TYR A 376 21.23 -1.44 20.63
CA TYR A 376 22.32 -1.07 21.53
C TYR A 376 23.67 -1.36 20.87
N GLY A 377 24.73 -0.87 21.48
CA GLY A 377 26.11 -1.16 21.09
C GLY A 377 26.94 0.08 20.77
N GLY A 378 28.21 -0.17 20.48
CA GLY A 378 29.18 0.90 20.17
C GLY A 378 28.74 1.75 18.98
N ALA A 379 28.17 1.12 17.94
CA ALA A 379 27.75 1.81 16.73
C ALA A 379 26.64 2.85 16.99
N VAL A 380 25.68 2.53 17.87
CA VAL A 380 24.60 3.44 18.28
C VAL A 380 25.17 4.67 19.00
N ASN A 381 26.12 4.46 19.91
CA ASN A 381 26.78 5.54 20.64
C ASN A 381 27.60 6.46 19.72
N ILE A 382 28.26 5.90 18.70
CA ILE A 382 29.01 6.68 17.72
C ILE A 382 28.05 7.53 16.88
N ALA A 383 26.97 6.95 16.34
CA ALA A 383 25.99 7.67 15.53
C ALA A 383 25.35 8.87 16.27
N SER A 384 24.92 8.66 17.53
CA SER A 384 24.37 9.73 18.37
C SER A 384 25.36 10.87 18.58
N ARG A 385 26.65 10.56 18.77
CA ARG A 385 27.70 11.57 18.95
C ARG A 385 28.05 12.29 17.65
N ILE A 386 27.99 11.61 16.50
CA ILE A 386 28.12 12.26 15.20
C ILE A 386 26.96 13.24 14.98
N ALA A 387 25.73 12.87 15.34
CA ALA A 387 24.60 13.79 15.28
C ALA A 387 24.84 15.04 16.14
N GLY A 388 25.32 14.86 17.38
CA GLY A 388 25.66 15.98 18.26
C GLY A 388 26.81 16.89 17.80
N LEU A 389 27.59 16.50 16.77
CA LEU A 389 28.60 17.36 16.14
C LEU A 389 28.06 18.17 14.96
N SER A 390 26.91 17.76 14.41
CA SER A 390 26.35 18.40 13.22
C SER A 390 25.93 19.83 13.51
N ALA A 391 26.13 20.73 12.56
CA ALA A 391 25.40 22.00 12.59
C ALA A 391 23.89 21.75 12.38
N SER A 392 23.07 22.74 12.74
CA SER A 392 21.62 22.62 12.56
C SER A 392 21.25 22.47 11.07
N GLY A 393 20.55 21.38 10.73
CA GLY A 393 20.18 20.99 9.36
C GLY A 393 21.28 20.27 8.58
N GLU A 394 22.46 20.08 9.16
CA GLU A 394 23.59 19.41 8.52
C GLU A 394 23.55 17.90 8.75
N VAL A 395 23.79 17.11 7.69
CA VAL A 395 23.91 15.65 7.78
C VAL A 395 25.37 15.25 7.88
N LEU A 396 25.78 14.77 9.05
CA LEU A 396 27.12 14.22 9.25
C LEU A 396 27.12 12.69 9.16
N VAL A 397 28.11 12.12 8.49
CA VAL A 397 28.27 10.68 8.31
C VAL A 397 29.69 10.23 8.66
N SER A 398 29.87 9.03 9.21
CA SER A 398 31.21 8.47 9.41
C SER A 398 31.88 8.05 8.09
N GLU A 399 33.21 7.90 8.08
CA GLU A 399 33.96 7.33 6.94
C GLU A 399 33.36 6.02 6.42
N THR A 400 32.91 5.15 7.32
CA THR A 400 32.27 3.86 6.96
C THR A 400 31.02 4.06 6.11
N VAL A 401 30.11 4.96 6.51
CA VAL A 401 28.88 5.26 5.76
C VAL A 401 29.23 5.88 4.40
N ARG A 402 30.17 6.84 4.38
CA ARG A 402 30.67 7.45 3.15
C ARG A 402 31.30 6.42 2.19
N SER A 403 32.07 5.48 2.73
CA SER A 403 32.72 4.41 1.95
C SER A 403 31.69 3.47 1.32
N LEU A 404 30.62 3.14 2.04
CA LEU A 404 29.51 2.31 1.54
C LEU A 404 28.66 3.04 0.48
N ALA A 405 28.58 4.37 0.53
CA ALA A 405 27.75 5.17 -0.37
C ALA A 405 28.50 5.78 -1.58
N ARG A 406 29.80 5.49 -1.73
CA ARG A 406 30.75 6.20 -2.62
C ARG A 406 30.30 6.33 -4.08
N THR A 407 29.57 5.35 -4.62
CA THR A 407 29.22 5.27 -6.05
C THR A 407 27.75 5.55 -6.35
N SER A 408 26.90 5.72 -5.32
CA SER A 408 25.50 5.35 -5.48
C SER A 408 24.48 6.37 -4.98
N ALA A 409 24.88 7.48 -4.36
CA ALA A 409 23.95 8.26 -3.54
C ALA A 409 23.60 9.67 -4.08
N GLY A 410 24.06 10.09 -5.27
CA GLY A 410 23.72 11.42 -5.79
C GLY A 410 24.09 12.57 -4.84
N VAL A 411 25.07 12.35 -3.97
CA VAL A 411 25.51 13.24 -2.89
C VAL A 411 27.01 13.49 -2.95
N ALA A 412 27.40 14.72 -2.65
CA ALA A 412 28.76 15.13 -2.42
C ALA A 412 29.10 14.97 -0.94
N PHE A 413 30.38 14.68 -0.66
CA PHE A 413 30.91 14.58 0.69
C PHE A 413 32.02 15.60 0.91
N GLU A 414 31.89 16.41 1.96
CA GLU A 414 32.91 17.34 2.41
C GLU A 414 33.59 16.78 3.66
N ASP A 415 34.93 16.72 3.67
CA ASP A 415 35.69 16.18 4.80
C ASP A 415 35.67 17.14 5.99
N ARG A 416 35.27 16.64 7.16
CA ARG A 416 35.30 17.37 8.44
C ARG A 416 36.40 16.88 9.37
N GLY A 417 37.29 16.04 8.85
CA GLY A 417 38.46 15.54 9.55
C GLY A 417 38.13 14.57 10.68
N ASN A 418 39.15 14.30 11.49
CA ASN A 418 39.07 13.36 12.62
C ASN A 418 38.50 14.05 13.85
N GLN A 419 37.39 13.52 14.36
CA GLN A 419 36.67 14.03 15.53
C GLN A 419 36.88 13.10 16.73
N ARG A 420 37.22 13.68 17.89
CA ARG A 420 37.31 12.94 19.16
C ARG A 420 35.94 12.91 19.83
N LEU A 421 35.30 11.75 19.85
CA LEU A 421 33.98 11.56 20.44
C LEU A 421 34.13 11.15 21.91
N LYS A 422 33.37 11.79 22.82
CA LYS A 422 33.45 11.54 24.27
C LYS A 422 33.28 10.06 24.61
N GLY A 423 34.33 9.35 25.02
CA GLY A 423 34.23 7.92 25.37
C GLY A 423 34.27 6.97 24.17
N ILE A 424 34.84 7.41 23.04
CA ILE A 424 35.42 6.55 22.00
C ILE A 424 36.94 6.79 22.04
N SER A 425 37.73 5.71 22.07
CA SER A 425 39.20 5.78 22.13
C SER A 425 39.81 6.34 20.85
N ASP A 426 39.36 5.84 19.70
CA ASP A 426 39.89 6.20 18.39
C ASP A 426 39.14 7.39 17.79
N PRO A 427 39.84 8.37 17.20
CA PRO A 427 39.19 9.45 16.46
C PRO A 427 38.35 8.91 15.30
N VAL A 428 37.15 9.43 15.12
CA VAL A 428 36.25 9.05 14.03
C VAL A 428 36.32 10.14 12.95
N ARG A 429 36.66 9.78 11.71
CA ARG A 429 36.59 10.72 10.59
C ARG A 429 35.14 10.92 10.16
N VAL A 430 34.74 12.18 10.01
CA VAL A 430 33.35 12.57 9.72
C VAL A 430 33.30 13.37 8.43
N TRP A 431 32.21 13.21 7.68
CA TRP A 431 31.96 13.88 6.41
C TRP A 431 30.58 14.54 6.45
N ALA A 432 30.45 15.73 5.87
CA ALA A 432 29.14 16.32 5.62
C ALA A 432 28.61 15.84 4.27
N ALA A 433 27.39 15.29 4.26
CA ALA A 433 26.71 14.82 3.05
C ALA A 433 25.78 15.91 2.51
N MET A 434 25.85 16.19 1.21
CA MET A 434 25.07 17.24 0.53
C MET A 434 24.53 16.71 -0.80
N PRO A 435 23.30 17.06 -1.20
CA PRO A 435 22.77 16.68 -2.51
C PRO A 435 23.60 17.29 -3.65
N ILE A 436 23.80 16.54 -4.74
CA ILE A 436 24.38 17.04 -5.99
C ILE A 436 23.22 17.54 -6.87
N ASP A 437 23.29 18.78 -7.35
CA ASP A 437 22.31 19.31 -8.30
C ASP A 437 22.56 18.82 -9.75
N ALA A 438 21.61 19.05 -10.66
CA ALA A 438 21.73 18.67 -12.07
C ALA A 438 22.81 19.46 -12.86
N SER A 439 23.54 20.37 -12.22
CA SER A 439 24.63 21.16 -12.82
C SER A 439 26.03 20.66 -12.42
N GLY A 440 26.13 19.68 -11.52
CA GLY A 440 27.40 19.13 -11.05
C GLY A 440 28.17 20.06 -10.11
N VAL A 441 27.51 21.07 -9.55
CA VAL A 441 28.11 22.02 -8.61
C VAL A 441 27.52 21.79 -7.22
N SER A 442 28.41 21.61 -6.23
CA SER A 442 28.04 21.41 -4.83
C SER A 442 27.32 22.64 -4.27
N GLU A 443 26.04 22.52 -3.94
CA GLU A 443 25.35 23.46 -3.06
C GLU A 443 25.53 23.02 -1.60
N LEU A 444 26.42 23.69 -0.88
CA LEU A 444 26.16 23.94 0.54
C LEU A 444 24.82 24.71 0.62
N PRO A 445 23.92 24.41 1.56
CA PRO A 445 23.03 25.44 2.07
C PRO A 445 23.93 26.45 2.77
N ARG A 446 24.45 27.42 1.99
CA ARG A 446 25.12 28.58 2.56
C ARG A 446 24.09 29.22 3.48
N GLY A 447 24.39 29.20 4.77
CA GLY A 447 23.74 30.01 5.79
C GLY A 447 23.97 31.50 5.53
N GLN A 448 23.47 31.99 4.41
CA GLN A 448 23.25 33.40 4.17
C GLN A 448 21.76 33.53 3.92
N LYS A 449 21.03 33.91 4.98
CA LYS A 449 19.75 34.59 4.80
C LYS A 449 19.99 35.65 3.71
N PRO A 450 19.12 35.80 2.70
CA PRO A 450 19.07 37.09 2.02
C PRO A 450 18.84 38.11 3.13
N ALA A 451 19.87 38.91 3.42
CA ALA A 451 19.78 39.98 4.40
C ALA A 451 18.91 41.05 3.76
N TYR A 452 17.60 40.90 3.92
CA TYR A 452 16.68 41.94 3.50
C TYR A 452 16.86 43.13 4.44
N PRO A 453 16.90 44.35 3.89
CA PRO A 453 17.13 45.55 4.68
C PRO A 453 16.06 45.70 5.76
N ASP A 454 16.45 46.32 6.89
CA ASP A 454 15.62 46.53 8.08
C ASP A 454 15.05 45.24 8.72
N HIS A 455 15.82 44.14 8.67
CA HIS A 455 15.47 42.86 9.30
C HIS A 455 14.13 42.29 8.82
N LEU A 456 13.79 42.55 7.55
CA LEU A 456 12.65 41.93 6.90
C LEU A 456 12.90 40.42 6.72
N THR A 457 11.87 39.62 6.97
CA THR A 457 11.87 38.19 6.68
C THR A 457 11.57 37.96 5.20
N ALA A 458 11.93 36.79 4.65
CA ALA A 458 11.58 36.42 3.27
C ALA A 458 10.07 36.56 3.01
N ARG A 459 9.25 36.13 3.98
CA ARG A 459 7.80 36.23 3.89
C ARG A 459 7.28 37.67 3.91
N GLU A 460 7.91 38.55 4.69
CA GLU A 460 7.58 39.98 4.68
C GLU A 460 8.01 40.66 3.37
N VAL A 461 9.09 40.21 2.73
CA VAL A 461 9.50 40.72 1.41
C VAL A 461 8.56 40.28 0.30
N GLU A 462 8.04 39.05 0.33
CA GLU A 462 6.98 38.61 -0.61
C GLU A 462 5.73 39.48 -0.48
N VAL A 463 5.28 39.73 0.75
CA VAL A 463 4.15 40.63 1.00
C VAL A 463 4.46 42.06 0.53
N LEU A 464 5.65 42.57 0.81
CA LEU A 464 6.10 43.90 0.39
C LEU A 464 6.18 44.06 -1.13
N ARG A 465 6.63 43.02 -1.85
CA ARG A 465 6.64 42.96 -3.33
C ARG A 465 5.24 43.10 -3.91
N LEU A 466 4.26 42.41 -3.33
CA LEU A 466 2.88 42.47 -3.79
C LEU A 466 2.22 43.80 -3.43
N ILE A 467 2.58 44.42 -2.30
CA ILE A 467 2.20 45.81 -1.98
C ILE A 467 2.76 46.76 -3.04
N ALA A 468 4.03 46.61 -3.42
CA ALA A 468 4.67 47.43 -4.44
C ALA A 468 4.07 47.22 -5.84
N ALA A 469 3.54 46.02 -6.13
CA ALA A 469 2.78 45.69 -7.33
C ALA A 469 1.31 46.17 -7.31
N GLY A 470 0.90 46.92 -6.28
CA GLY A 470 -0.44 47.50 -6.17
C GLY A 470 -1.54 46.52 -5.75
N ARG A 471 -1.19 45.32 -5.26
CA ARG A 471 -2.18 44.31 -4.85
C ARG A 471 -2.93 44.73 -3.58
N THR A 472 -4.22 44.41 -3.56
CA THR A 472 -5.08 44.54 -2.38
C THR A 472 -4.74 43.46 -1.35
N ASN A 473 -5.13 43.66 -0.08
CA ASN A 473 -4.87 42.68 0.97
C ASN A 473 -5.53 41.32 0.66
N PHE A 474 -6.67 41.34 -0.05
CA PHE A 474 -7.37 40.14 -0.48
C PHE A 474 -6.60 39.39 -1.56
N GLU A 475 -6.07 40.09 -2.57
CA GLU A 475 -5.26 39.46 -3.62
C GLU A 475 -3.97 38.88 -3.05
N ILE A 476 -3.29 39.60 -2.15
CA ILE A 476 -2.11 39.10 -1.42
C ILE A 476 -2.47 37.83 -0.65
N SER A 477 -3.64 37.80 0.00
CA SER A 477 -4.10 36.64 0.77
C SER A 477 -4.33 35.40 -0.10
N ARG A 478 -4.87 35.58 -1.32
CA ARG A 478 -5.07 34.47 -2.27
C ARG A 478 -3.76 34.01 -2.89
N GLU A 479 -2.92 34.94 -3.33
CA GLU A 479 -1.67 34.65 -4.03
C GLU A 479 -0.66 33.95 -3.13
N LEU A 480 -0.61 34.34 -1.85
CA LEU A 480 0.27 33.73 -0.87
C LEU A 480 -0.39 32.60 -0.06
N VAL A 481 -1.66 32.27 -0.30
CA VAL A 481 -2.45 31.27 0.45
C VAL A 481 -2.41 31.55 1.96
N LEU A 482 -2.72 32.79 2.35
CA LEU A 482 -2.76 33.28 3.74
C LEU A 482 -4.15 33.77 4.13
N SER A 483 -4.47 33.79 5.42
CA SER A 483 -5.67 34.47 5.90
C SER A 483 -5.52 36.00 5.80
N LEU A 484 -6.63 36.73 5.59
CA LEU A 484 -6.64 38.21 5.62
C LEU A 484 -6.05 38.79 6.91
N ARG A 485 -6.25 38.12 8.05
CA ARG A 485 -5.69 38.52 9.36
C ARG A 485 -4.17 38.35 9.40
N THR A 486 -3.65 37.31 8.76
CA THR A 486 -2.21 37.06 8.64
C THR A 486 -1.55 38.11 7.73
N VAL A 487 -2.18 38.44 6.60
CA VAL A 487 -1.72 39.52 5.70
C VAL A 487 -1.70 40.87 6.42
N ALA A 488 -2.76 41.21 7.17
CA ALA A 488 -2.79 42.44 7.96
C ALA A 488 -1.66 42.50 8.99
N ARG A 489 -1.36 41.39 9.67
CA ARG A 489 -0.25 41.30 10.63
C ARG A 489 1.12 41.48 9.96
N HIS A 490 1.33 40.88 8.78
CA HIS A 490 2.56 41.09 8.02
C HIS A 490 2.72 42.55 7.59
N ILE A 491 1.67 43.21 7.12
CA ILE A 491 1.70 44.63 6.74
C ILE A 491 2.09 45.50 7.95
N THR A 492 1.48 45.28 9.11
CA THR A 492 1.82 46.02 10.34
C THR A 492 3.29 45.82 10.74
N ASN A 493 3.79 44.59 10.67
CA ASN A 493 5.18 44.30 11.00
C ASN A 493 6.15 44.93 10.00
N ILE A 494 5.83 44.89 8.71
CA ILE A 494 6.60 45.54 7.65
C ILE A 494 6.70 47.03 7.93
N TYR A 495 5.57 47.69 8.21
CA TYR A 495 5.52 49.13 8.50
C TYR A 495 6.35 49.49 9.72
N GLY A 496 6.27 48.69 10.78
CA GLY A 496 7.08 48.87 11.99
C GLY A 496 8.57 48.75 11.73
N LYS A 497 8.98 47.82 10.87
CA LYS A 497 10.40 47.58 10.55
C LYS A 497 11.01 48.65 9.63
N ILE A 498 10.29 49.05 8.58
CA ILE A 498 10.79 50.00 7.56
C ILE A 498 10.39 51.46 7.82
N GLY A 499 9.66 51.72 8.91
CA GLY A 499 9.17 53.05 9.26
C GLY A 499 8.09 53.62 8.31
N ALA A 500 7.40 52.77 7.55
CA ALA A 500 6.35 53.19 6.62
C ALA A 500 5.05 53.59 7.36
N ARG A 501 4.38 54.64 6.89
CA ARG A 501 3.08 55.10 7.43
C ARG A 501 1.91 54.80 6.49
N SER A 502 2.21 54.40 5.26
CA SER A 502 1.23 54.10 4.22
C SER A 502 1.73 53.01 3.27
N LYS A 503 0.81 52.45 2.45
CA LYS A 503 1.17 51.50 1.38
C LYS A 503 2.11 52.14 0.36
N VAL A 504 1.96 53.45 0.13
CA VAL A 504 2.80 54.22 -0.80
C VAL A 504 4.24 54.33 -0.26
N ASP A 505 4.41 54.53 1.04
CA ASP A 505 5.74 54.56 1.68
C ASP A 505 6.43 53.20 1.58
N ALA A 506 5.68 52.11 1.82
CA ALA A 506 6.19 50.75 1.71
C ALA A 506 6.57 50.39 0.27
N ALA A 507 5.75 50.76 -0.73
CA ALA A 507 6.08 50.57 -2.14
C ALA A 507 7.34 51.36 -2.55
N SER A 508 7.47 52.60 -2.09
CA SER A 508 8.65 53.44 -2.34
C SER A 508 9.92 52.86 -1.70
N TYR A 509 9.80 52.31 -0.49
CA TYR A 509 10.90 51.59 0.17
C TYR A 509 11.33 50.36 -0.65
N ALA A 510 10.38 49.57 -1.14
CA ALA A 510 10.66 48.39 -1.96
C ALA A 510 11.40 48.77 -3.26
N MET A 511 11.00 49.85 -3.94
CA MET A 511 11.70 50.37 -5.13
C MET A 511 13.14 50.79 -4.83
N ARG A 512 13.36 51.56 -3.76
CA ARG A 512 14.71 52.03 -3.38
C ARG A 512 15.68 50.91 -3.04
N HIS A 513 15.17 49.77 -2.56
CA HIS A 513 15.97 48.64 -2.12
C HIS A 513 15.98 47.47 -3.12
N GLY A 514 15.48 47.68 -4.35
CA GLY A 514 15.47 46.65 -5.39
C GLY A 514 14.58 45.44 -5.07
N LEU A 515 13.53 45.65 -4.26
CA LEU A 515 12.60 44.63 -3.80
C LEU A 515 11.28 44.64 -4.60
N THR A 516 11.24 45.20 -5.80
CA THR A 516 10.09 45.09 -6.71
C THR A 516 10.15 43.77 -7.49
N PRO A 517 9.00 43.18 -7.88
CA PRO A 517 9.00 42.08 -8.84
C PRO A 517 9.71 42.54 -10.14
N GLY A 518 10.65 41.74 -10.66
CA GLY A 518 11.24 42.00 -11.97
C GLY A 518 10.16 41.95 -13.05
N HIS A 519 10.27 42.82 -14.06
CA HIS A 519 9.42 42.78 -15.25
C HIS A 519 9.74 41.56 -16.12
#